data_AF-A0A917JTN3-F1
#
_entry.id   AF-A0A917JTN3-F1
#
_cell.length_a   1.000
_cell.length_b   1.000
_cell.length_c   1.000
_cell.angle_alpha   90.00
_cell.angle_beta   90.00
_cell.angle_gamma   90.00
#
_symmetry.space_group_name_H-M   'P 1'
#
loop_
_entity.id
_entity.type
_entity.pdbx_description
1 polymer ?
#
loop_
_entity_poly.entity_id
_entity_poly.type
_entity_poly.pdbx_seq_one_letter_code
_entity_poly.pdbx_strand_id
1 'polypeptide(L)' 'MLNAGTITFPHPAWAAFLSDARNGRTDTTNGVATITRIGTDTLVTSLATEVVLRFNQGEWSAFLAGAADGEFDFAGQLAA' A
#
# COMPACT_ATOMS: atom_id res chain seq x y z
N MET A 1 21.18 -8.50 -4.27
CA MET A 1 20.60 -7.16 -4.05
C MET A 1 19.14 -7.26 -4.43
N LEU A 2 18.23 -7.17 -3.46
CA LEU A 2 16.79 -7.21 -3.77
C LEU A 2 16.46 -5.90 -4.48
N ASN A 3 16.25 -5.96 -5.78
CA ASN A 3 15.66 -4.86 -6.52
C ASN A 3 14.28 -4.65 -5.90
N ALA A 4 14.11 -3.64 -5.04
CA ALA A 4 12.81 -3.30 -4.51
C ALA A 4 11.95 -2.86 -5.70
N GLY A 5 11.13 -3.77 -6.21
CA GLY A 5 10.29 -3.51 -7.37
C GLY A 5 9.33 -2.36 -7.09
N THR A 6 8.69 -1.83 -8.13
CA THR A 6 7.67 -0.80 -7.99
C THR A 6 6.32 -1.37 -8.40
N ILE A 7 5.28 -1.05 -7.63
CA ILE A 7 3.89 -1.32 -8.00
C ILE A 7 3.27 0.03 -8.40
N THR A 8 2.82 0.14 -9.65
CA THR A 8 2.21 1.37 -10.18
C THR A 8 0.70 1.27 -10.07
N PHE A 9 0.07 2.29 -9.48
CA PHE A 9 -1.38 2.37 -9.34
C PHE A 9 -1.96 3.47 -10.24
N PRO A 10 -3.04 3.20 -10.98
CA PRO A 10 -3.93 4.27 -11.42
C PRO A 10 -4.46 5.05 -10.21
N HIS A 11 -4.64 6.36 -10.34
CA HIS A 11 -5.10 7.24 -9.27
C HIS A 11 -6.31 6.70 -8.44
N PRO A 12 -7.43 6.25 -9.05
CA PRO A 12 -8.55 5.73 -8.27
C PRO A 12 -8.22 4.43 -7.53
N ALA A 13 -7.35 3.58 -8.10
CA ALA A 13 -6.92 2.35 -7.44
C ALA A 13 -5.99 2.63 -6.26
N TRP A 14 -5.21 3.72 -6.31
CA TRP A 14 -4.39 4.18 -5.18
C TRP A 14 -5.25 4.63 -4.00
N ALA A 15 -6.28 5.44 -4.24
CA ALA A 15 -7.20 5.85 -3.18
C ALA A 15 -7.92 4.65 -2.53
N ALA A 16 -8.33 3.67 -3.36
CA ALA A 16 -8.90 2.42 -2.87
C ALA A 16 -7.87 1.60 -2.05
N PHE A 17 -6.62 1.54 -2.50
CA PHE A 17 -5.52 0.87 -1.77
C PHE A 17 -5.36 1.43 -0.36
N LEU A 18 -5.24 2.76 -0.24
CA LEU A 18 -5.07 3.44 1.04
C LEU A 18 -6.27 3.22 1.96
N SER A 19 -7.49 3.26 1.41
CA SER A 19 -8.71 2.94 2.15
C SER A 19 -8.69 1.51 2.68
N ASP A 20 -8.36 0.52 1.85
CA ASP A 20 -8.31 -0.88 2.27
C ASP A 20 -7.23 -1.12 3.32
N ALA A 21 -6.04 -0.54 3.13
CA ALA A 21 -4.94 -0.61 4.09
C ALA A 21 -5.33 -0.05 5.47
N ARG A 22 -5.91 1.16 5.52
CA ARG A 22 -6.35 1.81 6.77
C ARG A 22 -7.45 1.02 7.49
N ASN A 23 -8.36 0.42 6.74
CA ASN A 23 -9.45 -0.38 7.28
C ASN A 23 -9.06 -1.84 7.57
N GLY A 24 -7.80 -2.22 7.34
CA GLY A 24 -7.30 -3.57 7.56
C GLY A 24 -7.98 -4.63 6.68
N ARG A 25 -8.47 -4.24 5.49
CA ARG A 25 -9.09 -5.16 4.54
C ARG A 25 -8.00 -5.90 3.79
N THR A 26 -7.90 -7.20 4.04
CA THR A 26 -6.90 -8.10 3.44
C THR A 26 -7.53 -9.08 2.46
N ASP A 27 -8.86 -9.12 2.40
CA ASP A 27 -9.67 -9.97 1.53
C ASP A 27 -10.10 -9.27 0.24
N THR A 28 -9.89 -7.95 0.15
CA THR A 28 -10.21 -7.16 -1.03
C THR A 28 -9.00 -7.00 -1.95
N THR A 29 -9.27 -6.91 -3.25
CA THR A 29 -8.29 -6.44 -4.23
C THR A 29 -8.81 -5.14 -4.80
N ASN A 30 -7.97 -4.11 -4.83
CA ASN A 30 -8.28 -2.86 -5.52
C ASN A 30 -8.06 -2.95 -7.05
N GLY A 31 -7.92 -4.17 -7.58
CA GLY A 31 -7.60 -4.45 -8.98
C GLY A 31 -6.12 -4.31 -9.36
N VAL A 32 -5.23 -3.89 -8.45
CA VAL A 32 -3.79 -3.70 -8.72
C VAL A 32 -2.91 -4.53 -7.80
N ALA A 33 -3.24 -4.58 -6.51
CA ALA A 33 -2.47 -5.32 -5.52
C ALA A 33 -3.38 -5.98 -4.48
N THR A 34 -2.83 -6.98 -3.79
CA THR A 34 -3.40 -7.58 -2.58
C THR A 34 -2.58 -7.20 -1.36
N ILE A 35 -3.23 -7.18 -0.19
CA ILE A 35 -2.59 -6.99 1.11
C ILE A 35 -2.76 -8.28 1.90
N THR A 36 -1.65 -8.95 2.22
CA THR A 36 -1.67 -10.22 2.97
C THR A 36 -0.83 -10.09 4.24
N ARG A 37 -1.37 -10.50 5.38
CA ARG A 37 -0.58 -10.62 6.62
C ARG A 37 0.09 -11.98 6.71
N ILE A 38 1.38 -11.99 7.07
CA ILE A 38 2.16 -13.20 7.34
C ILE A 38 2.93 -13.01 8.63
N GLY A 39 2.44 -13.61 9.71
CA GLY A 39 2.95 -13.32 11.05
C GLY A 39 2.75 -11.85 11.40
N THR A 40 3.84 -11.15 11.75
CA THR A 40 3.85 -9.70 12.03
C THR A 40 4.03 -8.83 10.79
N ASP A 41 4.34 -9.44 9.65
CA ASP A 41 4.69 -8.72 8.43
C ASP A 41 3.45 -8.57 7.54
N THR A 42 3.50 -7.56 6.68
CA THR A 42 2.50 -7.32 5.64
C THR A 42 3.17 -7.41 4.28
N LEU A 43 2.59 -8.20 3.39
CA LEU A 43 2.96 -8.28 1.99
C LEU A 43 1.97 -7.49 1.15
N VAL A 44 2.50 -6.63 0.30
CA VAL A 44 1.75 -5.98 -0.80
C VAL A 44 2.20 -6.63 -2.09
N THR A 45 1.33 -7.42 -2.69
CA THR A 45 1.66 -8.23 -3.88
C THR A 45 0.97 -7.65 -5.11
N SER A 46 1.75 -7.35 -6.14
CA SER A 46 1.22 -6.91 -7.44
C SER A 46 0.41 -8.03 -8.10
N LEU A 47 -0.73 -7.68 -8.72
CA LEU A 47 -1.52 -8.62 -9.52
C LEU A 47 -1.02 -8.73 -10.98
N ALA A 48 -0.27 -7.74 -11.47
CA ALA A 48 0.16 -7.66 -12.87
C ALA A 48 1.63 -8.06 -13.10
N THR A 49 2.42 -8.20 -12.03
CA THR A 49 3.87 -8.42 -12.08
C THR A 49 4.28 -9.30 -10.90
N GLU A 50 5.51 -9.81 -10.91
CA GLU A 50 6.06 -10.63 -9.81
C GLU A 50 6.52 -9.81 -8.60
N VAL A 51 6.26 -8.50 -8.58
CA VAL A 51 6.70 -7.61 -7.48
C VAL A 51 5.91 -7.90 -6.20
N VAL A 52 6.66 -8.14 -5.12
CA VAL A 52 6.14 -8.25 -3.75
C VAL A 52 6.92 -7.29 -2.87
N LEU A 53 6.21 -6.37 -2.21
CA LEU A 53 6.76 -5.48 -1.20
C LEU A 53 6.47 -6.06 0.18
N ARG A 54 7.52 -6.29 0.97
CA ARG A 54 7.40 -6.78 2.34
C ARG A 54 7.64 -5.63 3.30
N PHE A 55 6.68 -5.41 4.18
CA PHE A 55 6.76 -4.47 5.29
C PHE A 55 6.83 -5.28 6.58
N ASN A 56 7.81 -5.00 7.42
CA ASN A 56 7.76 -5.47 8.81
C ASN A 56 6.67 -4.69 9.58
N GLN A 57 6.42 -5.10 10.83
CA GLN A 57 5.38 -4.47 11.66
C GLN A 57 5.55 -2.95 11.82
N GLY A 58 6.79 -2.49 12.03
CA GLY A 58 7.09 -1.08 12.25
C GLY A 58 6.90 -0.26 10.98
N GLU A 59 7.42 -0.76 9.85
CA GLU A 59 7.28 -0.14 8.53
C GLU A 59 5.80 -0.03 8.12
N TRP A 60 5.02 -1.10 8.33
CA TRP A 60 3.60 -1.08 8.03
C TRP A 60 2.82 -0.11 8.93
N SER A 61 3.16 -0.06 10.23
CA SER A 61 2.54 0.89 11.16
C SER A 61 2.83 2.33 10.78
N ALA A 62 4.06 2.62 10.37
CA ALA A 62 4.45 3.95 9.87
C ALA A 62 3.72 4.31 8.58
N PHE A 63 3.62 3.36 7.63
CA PHE A 63 2.84 3.55 6.40
C PHE A 63 1.37 3.87 6.70
N LEU A 64 0.73 3.14 7.62
CA LEU A 64 -0.65 3.40 8.01
C LEU A 64 -0.83 4.76 8.69
N ALA A 65 0.14 5.21 9.49
CA ALA A 65 0.12 6.53 10.11
C ALA A 65 0.19 7.64 9.04
N GLY A 66 1.15 7.58 8.13
CA GLY A 66 1.25 8.54 7.01
C GLY A 66 -0.01 8.55 6.13
N ALA A 67 -0.58 7.37 5.86
CA ALA A 67 -1.84 7.26 5.13
C ALA A 67 -3.03 7.88 5.89
N ALA A 68 -3.05 7.82 7.22
CA ALA A 68 -4.08 8.46 8.03
C ALA A 68 -3.92 9.99 8.04
N ASP A 69 -2.68 10.48 8.01
CA ASP A 69 -2.34 11.91 7.97
C ASP A 69 -2.51 12.52 6.56
N GLY A 70 -2.89 11.72 5.56
CA GLY A 70 -3.08 12.18 4.18
C GLY A 70 -1.77 12.41 3.42
N GLU A 71 -0.64 11.90 3.91
CA GLU A 71 0.70 12.04 3.29
C GLU A 71 0.72 11.57 1.82
N PHE A 72 -0.12 10.58 1.50
CA PHE A 72 -0.21 9.97 0.18
C PHE A 72 -1.39 10.46 -0.66
N ASP A 73 -2.12 11.48 -0.21
CA ASP A 73 -3.21 12.09 -0.97
C ASP A 73 -2.66 13.11 -1.97
N PHE A 74 -2.96 12.94 -3.26
CA PHE A 74 -2.50 13.85 -4.31
C PHE A 74 -2.99 15.30 -4.17
N ALA A 75 -4.05 15.54 -3.38
CA ALA A 75 -4.61 16.86 -3.15
C ALA A 75 -3.73 17.76 -2.26
N GLY A 76 -2.83 17.18 -1.45
CA GLY A 76 -1.93 17.93 -0.56
C GLY A 76 -0.78 18.64 -1.27
N GLN A 77 -0.52 18.34 -2.54
CA GLN A 77 0.64 18.89 -3.28
C GLN A 77 0.35 20.21 -4.05
N LEU A 78 -0.87 20.75 -3.98
CA LEU A 78 -1.22 22.05 -4.58
C LEU A 78 -1.16 23.23 -3.59
N ALA A 79 -0.77 22.97 -2.33
CA ALA A 79 -0.57 24.00 -1.31
C ALA A 79 0.89 24.00 -0.84
N ALA A 80 1.80 24.43 -1.73
CA ALA A 80 3.17 24.83 -1.39
C ALA A 80 3.61 25.96 -2.32
#